data_AF-A0A7V5YFS6-F1
#
_entry.id   AF-A0A7V5YFS6-F1
#
_cell.length_a   1.000
_cell.length_b   1.000
_cell.length_c   1.000
_cell.angle_alpha   90.00
_cell.angle_beta   90.00
_cell.angle_gamma   90.00
#
_symmetry.space_group_name_H-M   'P 1'
#
loop_
_entity.id
_entity.type
_entity.pdbx_description
1 polymer ?
#
loop_
_entity_poly.entity_id
_entity_poly.type
_entity_poly.pdbx_seq_one_letter_code
_entity_poly.pdbx_strand_id
1 'polypeptide(L)'
;MKMVVHSEAKQKTASVRTKRVQTVLTKEQYELLLQVAKKEKKTVSALVRQAVEAECLEAELRTTRHRALETLLSLDAPVSDWEQMENEIVRGAAGE
;
A
#
# COMPACT_ATOMS: atom_id res chain seq x y z
N MET A 1 29.74 -4.73 -39.49
CA MET A 1 28.84 -5.58 -38.70
C MET A 1 28.20 -4.69 -37.63
N LYS A 2 26.91 -4.33 -37.76
CA LYS A 2 26.22 -3.43 -36.81
C LYS A 2 25.72 -4.25 -35.62
N MET A 3 26.23 -3.98 -34.42
CA MET A 3 25.68 -4.53 -33.18
C MET A 3 24.32 -3.90 -32.91
N VAL A 4 23.29 -4.74 -32.89
CA VAL A 4 21.95 -4.36 -32.43
C VAL A 4 21.93 -4.55 -30.92
N VAL A 5 21.88 -3.45 -30.19
CA VAL A 5 21.71 -3.45 -28.75
C VAL A 5 20.22 -3.67 -28.48
N HIS A 6 19.85 -4.90 -28.14
CA HIS A 6 18.50 -5.17 -27.62
C HIS A 6 18.48 -4.78 -26.14
N SER A 7 18.20 -3.51 -25.86
CA SER A 7 17.84 -3.04 -24.53
C SER A 7 16.33 -3.07 -24.36
N GLU A 8 15.79 -4.19 -23.87
CA GLU A 8 14.43 -4.23 -23.31
C GLU A 8 14.43 -4.96 -21.97
N ALA A 9 14.95 -4.29 -20.94
CA ALA A 9 14.51 -4.54 -19.56
C ALA A 9 13.59 -3.39 -19.16
N LYS A 10 12.36 -3.38 -19.70
CA LYS A 10 11.29 -2.55 -19.14
C LYS A 10 11.02 -3.04 -17.72
N GLN A 11 11.54 -2.29 -16.74
CA GLN A 11 11.14 -2.41 -15.34
C GLN A 11 9.62 -2.44 -15.26
N LYS A 12 9.11 -3.55 -14.71
CA LYS A 12 7.70 -3.78 -14.46
C LYS A 12 7.30 -2.92 -13.27
N THR A 13 7.10 -1.62 -13.48
CA THR A 13 6.52 -0.73 -12.48
C THR A 13 5.17 -1.33 -12.10
N ALA A 14 5.02 -1.76 -10.85
CA ALA A 14 3.77 -2.34 -10.35
C ALA A 14 2.63 -1.37 -10.68
N SER A 15 1.79 -1.73 -11.65
CA SER A 15 0.65 -0.91 -11.99
C SER A 15 -0.27 -0.91 -10.78
N VAL A 16 -0.51 0.27 -10.19
CA VAL A 16 -1.53 0.45 -9.15
C VAL A 16 -2.86 0.08 -9.78
N ARG A 17 -3.25 -1.19 -9.62
CA ARG A 17 -4.38 -1.77 -10.31
C ARG A 17 -5.65 -1.38 -9.57
N THR A 18 -6.23 -0.24 -9.95
CA THR A 18 -7.51 0.19 -9.40
C THR A 18 -8.63 -0.76 -9.85
N LYS A 19 -9.61 -0.96 -8.97
CA LYS A 19 -10.82 -1.73 -9.25
C LYS A 19 -12.02 -0.79 -9.24
N ARG A 20 -12.95 -0.97 -10.18
CA ARG A 20 -14.18 -0.17 -10.26
C ARG A 20 -15.21 -0.77 -9.30
N VAL A 21 -15.80 0.10 -8.49
CA VAL A 21 -17.00 -0.18 -7.68
C VAL A 21 -18.08 0.78 -8.15
N GLN A 22 -19.32 0.29 -8.29
CA GLN A 22 -20.48 1.11 -8.63
C GLN A 22 -21.45 1.08 -7.46
N THR A 23 -21.99 2.25 -7.11
CA THR A 23 -23.04 2.42 -6.11
C THR A 23 -24.01 3.49 -6.59
N VAL A 24 -25.23 3.48 -6.06
CA VAL A 24 -26.27 4.45 -6.40
C VAL A 24 -26.46 5.40 -5.22
N LEU A 25 -26.44 6.69 -5.51
CA LEU A 25 -26.73 7.74 -4.54
C LEU A 25 -28.11 8.33 -4.83
N THR A 26 -28.76 8.84 -3.79
CA THR A 26 -29.89 9.75 -3.97
C THR A 26 -29.43 11.02 -4.67
N LYS A 27 -30.37 11.73 -5.30
CA LYS A 27 -30.08 12.99 -6.01
C LYS A 27 -29.46 14.01 -5.05
N GLU A 28 -30.03 14.14 -3.86
CA GLU A 28 -29.60 15.07 -2.83
C GLU A 28 -28.17 14.75 -2.36
N GLN A 29 -27.86 13.48 -2.13
CA GLN A 29 -26.51 13.04 -1.77
C GLN A 29 -25.49 13.38 -2.86
N TYR A 30 -25.84 13.13 -4.13
CA TYR A 30 -24.93 13.41 -5.23
C TYR A 30 -24.69 14.92 -5.43
N GLU A 31 -25.73 15.74 -5.33
CA GLU A 31 -25.62 17.20 -5.43
C GLU A 31 -24.75 17.77 -4.31
N LEU A 32 -24.96 17.34 -3.07
CA LEU A 32 -24.11 17.72 -1.94
C LEU A 32 -22.66 17.28 -2.14
N LEU A 33 -22.44 16.05 -2.61
CA LEU A 33 -21.10 15.53 -2.89
C LEU A 33 -20.37 16.35 -3.96
N LEU A 34 -21.08 16.82 -5.00
CA LEU A 34 -20.52 17.73 -6.01
C LEU A 34 -20.14 19.08 -5.42
N GLN A 35 -20.94 19.63 -4.51
CA GLN A 35 -20.61 20.88 -3.82
C GLN A 35 -19.36 20.75 -2.96
N VAL A 36 -19.22 19.64 -2.22
CA VAL A 36 -18.02 19.34 -1.43
C VAL A 36 -16.80 19.18 -2.33
N ALA A 37 -16.91 18.43 -3.43
CA ALA A 37 -15.85 18.27 -4.43
C ALA A 37 -15.35 19.61 -4.95
N LYS A 38 -16.28 20.52 -5.30
CA LYS A 38 -15.94 21.87 -5.75
C LYS A 38 -15.26 22.69 -4.66
N LYS A 39 -15.78 22.66 -3.43
CA LYS A 39 -15.23 23.39 -2.27
C LYS A 39 -13.80 22.94 -1.96
N GLU A 40 -13.53 21.63 -2.00
CA GLU A 40 -12.22 21.05 -1.70
C GLU A 40 -11.27 20.99 -2.90
N LYS A 41 -11.72 21.40 -4.09
CA LYS A 41 -10.96 21.28 -5.36
C LYS A 41 -10.49 19.85 -5.64
N LYS A 42 -11.34 18.86 -5.31
CA LYS A 42 -11.10 17.43 -5.53
C LYS A 42 -12.12 16.85 -6.49
N THR A 43 -11.81 15.71 -7.09
CA THR A 43 -12.80 14.94 -7.85
C THR A 43 -13.71 14.16 -6.90
N VAL A 44 -14.93 13.86 -7.34
CA VAL A 44 -15.86 12.99 -6.60
C VAL A 44 -15.20 11.65 -6.25
N SER A 45 -14.49 11.04 -7.19
CA SER A 45 -13.79 9.77 -6.95
C SER A 45 -12.68 9.87 -5.91
N ALA A 46 -12.02 11.03 -5.79
CA ALA A 46 -11.02 11.25 -4.74
C ALA A 46 -11.68 11.36 -3.36
N LEU A 47 -12.80 12.07 -3.24
CA LEU A 47 -13.57 12.15 -2.00
C LEU A 47 -14.12 10.79 -1.58
N VAL A 48 -14.70 10.04 -2.51
CA VAL A 48 -15.23 8.70 -2.22
C VAL A 48 -14.13 7.77 -1.74
N ARG A 49 -12.94 7.77 -2.38
CA ARG A 49 -11.80 6.97 -1.89
C ARG A 49 -11.38 7.37 -0.48
N GLN A 50 -11.24 8.68 -0.23
CA GLN A 50 -10.87 9.18 1.09
C GLN A 50 -11.87 8.77 2.16
N ALA A 51 -13.17 8.85 1.87
CA ALA A 51 -14.22 8.43 2.80
C ALA A 51 -14.19 6.91 3.03
N VAL A 52 -13.99 6.11 1.98
CA VAL A 52 -13.83 4.64 2.12
C VAL A 52 -12.62 4.30 2.97
N GLU A 53 -11.50 4.99 2.77
CA GLU A 53 -10.27 4.80 3.56
C GLU A 53 -10.51 5.12 5.05
N ALA A 54 -11.12 6.27 5.33
CA ALA A 54 -11.38 6.72 6.70
C ALA A 54 -12.42 5.87 7.44
N GLU A 55 -13.55 5.57 6.79
CA GLU A 55 -14.73 4.99 7.46
C GLU A 55 -14.75 3.45 7.38
N CYS A 56 -14.21 2.87 6.32
CA CYS A 56 -14.32 1.42 6.08
C CYS A 56 -13.01 0.67 6.27
N LEU A 57 -11.86 1.28 5.94
CA LEU A 57 -10.59 0.53 5.85
C LEU A 57 -9.67 0.74 7.05
N GLU A 58 -9.63 1.92 7.66
CA GLU A 58 -8.66 2.24 8.72
C GLU A 58 -8.73 1.25 9.89
N ALA A 59 -9.94 0.89 10.35
CA ALA A 59 -10.14 -0.08 11.42
C ALA A 59 -9.66 -1.48 11.03
N GLU A 60 -10.03 -1.97 9.84
CA GLU A 60 -9.61 -3.28 9.32
C GLU A 60 -8.09 -3.36 9.13
N LEU A 61 -7.48 -2.29 8.62
CA LEU A 61 -6.02 -2.19 8.48
C LEU A 61 -5.32 -2.21 9.83
N ARG A 62 -5.87 -1.57 10.86
CA ARG A 62 -5.35 -1.65 12.24
C ARG A 62 -5.42 -3.08 12.76
N THR A 63 -6.57 -3.73 12.66
CA THR A 63 -6.76 -5.12 13.08
C THR A 63 -5.79 -6.06 12.35
N THR A 64 -5.64 -5.88 11.05
CA THR A 64 -4.72 -6.68 10.22
C THR A 64 -3.27 -6.52 10.68
N ARG A 65 -2.82 -5.27 10.91
CA ARG A 65 -1.47 -5.00 11.44
C ARG A 65 -1.26 -5.61 12.82
N HIS A 66 -2.26 -5.53 13.68
CA HIS A 66 -2.20 -6.10 15.03
C HIS A 66 -2.01 -7.62 14.97
N ARG A 67 -2.81 -8.32 14.15
CA ARG A 67 -2.68 -9.77 13.96
C ARG A 67 -1.33 -10.17 13.39
N ALA A 68 -0.81 -9.40 12.43
CA ALA A 68 0.52 -9.64 11.88
C ALA A 68 1.60 -9.50 12.96
N LEU A 69 1.49 -8.50 13.84
CA LEU A 69 2.40 -8.32 14.97
C LEU A 69 2.30 -9.49 15.97
N GLU A 70 1.08 -9.89 16.37
CA GLU A 70 0.87 -11.05 17.24
C GLU A 70 1.48 -12.31 16.63
N THR A 71 1.31 -12.49 15.32
CA THR A 71 1.90 -13.61 14.60
C THR A 71 3.42 -13.57 14.69
N LEU A 72 4.04 -12.42 14.44
CA LEU A 72 5.50 -12.25 14.55
C LEU A 72 6.02 -12.53 15.96
N LEU A 73 5.31 -12.04 16.99
CA LEU A 73 5.68 -12.29 18.39
C LEU A 73 5.49 -13.75 18.78
N SER A 74 4.51 -14.44 18.20
CA SER A 74 4.27 -15.86 18.46
C SER A 74 5.30 -16.80 17.83
N LEU A 75 6.12 -16.31 16.89
CA LEU A 75 7.08 -17.16 16.19
C LEU A 75 8.21 -17.69 17.08
N ASP A 76 8.30 -17.23 18.35
CA ASP A 76 9.33 -17.62 19.34
C ASP A 76 10.69 -17.89 18.68
N ALA A 77 11.04 -17.01 17.74
CA ALA A 77 12.14 -17.25 16.85
C ALA A 77 13.42 -17.13 17.68
N PRO A 78 14.38 -18.07 17.54
CA PRO A 78 15.66 -17.96 18.22
C PRO A 78 16.40 -16.76 17.65
N VAL A 79 16.28 -15.63 18.34
CA VAL A 79 17.02 -14.40 18.03
C VAL A 79 18.28 -14.37 18.90
N SER A 80 19.42 -14.22 18.23
CA SER A 80 20.70 -13.97 18.90
C SER A 80 20.73 -12.55 19.47
N ASP A 81 21.76 -12.21 20.25
CA ASP A 81 21.96 -10.83 20.65
C ASP A 81 22.19 -9.90 19.44
N TRP A 82 21.97 -8.61 19.66
CA TRP A 82 22.05 -7.62 18.59
C TRP A 82 23.44 -7.56 17.95
N GLU A 83 24.51 -7.65 18.73
CA GLU A 83 25.89 -7.58 18.22
C GLU A 83 26.19 -8.76 17.29
N GLN A 84 25.76 -9.97 17.66
CA GLN A 84 25.90 -11.15 16.82
C GLN A 84 25.11 -11.00 15.52
N MET A 85 23.85 -10.59 15.60
CA MET A 85 23.01 -10.41 14.41
C MET A 85 23.56 -9.33 13.47
N GLU A 86 24.03 -8.20 14.01
CA GLU A 86 24.60 -7.11 13.23
C GLU A 86 25.86 -7.59 12.48
N ASN A 87 26.74 -8.32 13.15
CA ASN A 87 27.92 -8.92 12.53
C ASN A 87 27.54 -9.91 11.41
N GLU A 88 26.53 -10.75 11.63
CA GLU A 88 26.04 -11.70 10.61
C GLU A 88 25.49 -11.00 9.37
N ILE A 89 24.71 -9.91 9.56
CA ILE A 89 24.17 -9.10 8.46
C ILE A 89 25.29 -8.44 7.67
N VAL A 90 26.28 -7.84 8.35
CA VAL A 90 27.41 -7.15 7.70
C VAL A 90 28.25 -8.13 6.87
N ARG A 91 28.59 -9.31 7.43
CA ARG A 91 29.33 -10.34 6.68
C ARG A 91 28.55 -10.86 5.48
N GLY A 92 27.26 -11.15 5.68
CA GLY A 92 26.39 -11.61 4.60
C GLY A 92 26.26 -10.58 3.46
N ALA A 93 26.25 -9.28 3.79
CA ALA A 93 26.27 -8.22 2.79
C ALA A 93 27.64 -8.08 2.07
N ALA A 94 28.73 -8.40 2.76
CA ALA A 94 30.08 -8.45 2.19
C ALA A 94 30.36 -9.72 1.35
N GLY A 95 29.49 -10.73 1.43
CA GLY A 95 29.63 -12.00 0.72
C GLY A 95 30.57 -13.00 1.40
N GLU A 96 30.83 -12.81 2.70
CA GLU A 96 31.62 -13.70 3.56
C GLU A 96 30.75 -14.69 4.34
#